data_AF-A0A9N9L7B2-F1
#
_entry.id   AF-A0A9N9L7B2-F1
#
_cell.length_a   1.000
_cell.length_b   1.000
_cell.length_c   1.000
_cell.angle_alpha   90.00
_cell.angle_beta   90.00
_cell.angle_gamma   90.00
#
_symmetry.space_group_name_H-M   'P 1'
#
loop_
_entity.id
_entity.type
_entity.pdbx_description
1 polymer ?
#
loop_
_entity_poly.entity_id
_entity_poly.type
_entity_poly.pdbx_seq_one_letter_code
_entity_poly.pdbx_strand_id
1 'polypeptide(L)'
;MAQSFFRPFSFSFSQVVACRTRTAARTAARPPQRCFSQSLRATAGRPGMKEMMPTPKMKSDASVQSAQASPDISRIESHPFELLPATYVPSPFFRKPDSLKLKSILHYLKVQTVRRAWTSFQDFLLVLKSHYTSPSKAPNPGFFKALFGERTFKMWPTDMVKVAKDLHKEMYGSLAKRDISTIKQICVPGLATSLRARIASRPRGEKMMWELLGYNRPRAKLVSHRAFTLPGPDGTAIRQAVVRIASTQRLTRKNKEGQFIEGSGKGAYLVEYVCIQQLSLGWEERPWRIWGTVQPTSEEVMDLMKTSGEMGDWV
;
A
#
# COMPACT_ATOMS: atom_id res chain seq x y z
N MET A 1 -14.54 -15.85 -40.25
CA MET A 1 -13.44 -15.00 -39.74
C MET A 1 -13.75 -14.61 -38.31
N ALA A 2 -13.24 -15.36 -37.33
CA ALA A 2 -13.58 -15.18 -35.92
C ALA A 2 -12.56 -14.26 -35.22
N GLN A 3 -13.03 -13.11 -34.73
CA GLN A 3 -12.26 -12.19 -33.89
C GLN A 3 -12.27 -12.71 -32.45
N SER A 4 -11.12 -13.16 -31.95
CA SER A 4 -10.94 -13.53 -30.54
C SER A 4 -10.36 -12.34 -29.75
N PHE A 5 -11.16 -11.87 -28.79
CA PHE A 5 -10.88 -10.77 -27.89
C PHE A 5 -9.72 -11.10 -26.93
N PHE A 6 -8.60 -10.41 -27.07
CA PHE A 6 -7.60 -10.28 -26.01
C PHE A 6 -8.13 -9.27 -24.97
N ARG A 7 -8.64 -9.74 -23.82
CA ARG A 7 -8.90 -8.85 -22.67
C ARG A 7 -7.57 -8.51 -22.00
N PRO A 8 -7.22 -7.23 -21.80
CA PRO A 8 -6.04 -6.85 -21.04
C PRO A 8 -6.22 -7.22 -19.56
N PHE A 9 -5.11 -7.52 -18.89
CA PHE A 9 -5.02 -7.74 -17.45
C PHE A 9 -5.59 -6.53 -16.69
N SER A 10 -6.86 -6.62 -16.28
CA SER A 10 -7.50 -5.68 -15.37
C SER A 10 -7.35 -6.22 -13.96
N PHE A 11 -6.55 -5.55 -13.14
CA PHE A 11 -6.56 -5.73 -11.70
C PHE A 11 -7.78 -4.97 -11.16
N SER A 12 -8.78 -5.71 -10.69
CA SER A 12 -9.89 -5.18 -9.90
C SER A 12 -9.68 -5.62 -8.46
N PHE A 13 -9.51 -4.64 -7.57
CA PHE A 13 -9.62 -4.83 -6.12
C PHE A 13 -10.72 -3.87 -5.67
N SER A 14 -11.97 -4.29 -5.83
CA SER A 14 -13.14 -3.67 -5.21
C SER A 14 -14.34 -4.58 -5.43
N GLN A 15 -14.70 -5.34 -4.40
CA GLN A 15 -16.09 -5.64 -4.03
C GLN A 15 -16.07 -6.42 -2.71
N VAL A 16 -16.14 -5.70 -1.61
CA VAL A 16 -16.73 -6.21 -0.37
C VAL A 16 -17.66 -5.12 0.15
N VAL A 17 -18.83 -5.56 0.63
CA VAL A 17 -19.91 -4.81 1.31
C VAL A 17 -21.02 -4.27 0.41
N ALA A 18 -22.08 -5.07 0.26
CA ALA A 18 -23.44 -4.67 0.64
C ALA A 18 -24.37 -5.90 0.61
N CYS A 19 -24.68 -6.48 1.78
CA CYS A 19 -25.93 -7.22 1.94
C CYS A 19 -26.50 -6.85 3.31
N ARG A 20 -27.41 -5.87 3.30
CA ARG A 20 -28.22 -5.46 4.44
C ARG A 20 -29.50 -6.30 4.45
N THR A 21 -29.71 -6.97 5.58
CA THR A 21 -30.98 -7.11 6.32
C THR A 21 -32.23 -7.50 5.54
N ARG A 22 -32.70 -8.74 5.79
CA ARG A 22 -34.14 -9.02 5.88
C ARG A 22 -34.48 -9.65 7.23
N THR A 23 -35.45 -9.03 7.86
CA THR A 23 -36.04 -9.28 9.17
C THR A 23 -37.11 -10.39 9.10
N ALA A 24 -37.46 -10.92 10.29
CA ALA A 24 -38.61 -11.76 10.66
C ALA A 24 -38.33 -13.28 10.73
N ALA A 25 -38.75 -14.04 11.75
CA ALA A 25 -39.40 -13.77 13.03
C ALA A 25 -39.41 -15.06 13.90
N ARG A 26 -39.52 -14.89 15.23
CA ARG A 26 -40.07 -15.82 16.26
C ARG A 26 -39.40 -17.21 16.41
N THR A 27 -39.08 -17.73 17.60
CA THR A 27 -39.96 -17.97 18.76
C THR A 27 -39.10 -18.33 19.99
N ALA A 28 -39.69 -18.10 21.17
CA ALA A 28 -39.22 -18.25 22.54
C ALA A 28 -38.46 -19.54 22.95
N ALA A 29 -37.55 -19.42 23.93
CA ALA A 29 -37.66 -20.01 25.28
C ALA A 29 -36.36 -19.82 26.09
N ARG A 30 -36.51 -19.45 27.37
CA ARG A 30 -35.53 -19.47 28.50
C ARG A 30 -36.21 -20.27 29.63
N PRO A 31 -35.57 -20.57 30.79
CA PRO A 31 -34.23 -21.07 31.11
C PRO A 31 -34.36 -22.33 32.04
N PRO A 32 -33.34 -22.81 32.79
CA PRO A 32 -33.06 -22.27 34.15
C PRO A 32 -31.56 -22.23 34.56
N GLN A 33 -31.11 -21.16 35.21
CA GLN A 33 -30.69 -21.07 36.63
C GLN A 33 -29.85 -22.21 37.22
N ARG A 34 -28.67 -21.86 37.75
CA ARG A 34 -28.21 -22.28 39.07
C ARG A 34 -27.35 -21.20 39.73
N CYS A 35 -27.87 -20.67 40.82
CA CYS A 35 -27.15 -19.94 41.85
C CYS A 35 -26.36 -20.92 42.71
N PHE A 36 -25.18 -20.52 43.20
CA PHE A 36 -24.68 -21.00 44.48
C PHE A 36 -24.30 -19.80 45.34
N SER A 37 -25.08 -19.65 46.40
CA SER A 37 -24.80 -18.93 47.62
C SER A 37 -23.62 -19.58 48.35
N GLN A 38 -22.86 -18.79 49.09
CA GLN A 38 -22.68 -19.02 50.52
C GLN A 38 -22.09 -17.77 51.18
N SER A 39 -22.76 -17.37 52.23
CA SER A 39 -22.49 -16.24 53.11
C SER A 39 -22.00 -16.76 54.47
N LEU A 40 -21.49 -15.82 55.27
CA LEU A 40 -21.26 -15.89 56.73
C LEU A 40 -19.96 -16.63 57.12
N ARG A 41 -19.16 -16.18 58.10
CA ARG A 41 -19.54 -15.48 59.34
C ARG A 41 -18.31 -14.80 59.96
N ALA A 42 -18.54 -13.65 60.58
CA ALA A 42 -17.61 -12.99 61.49
C ALA A 42 -17.46 -13.78 62.80
N THR A 43 -16.26 -13.76 63.39
CA THR A 43 -16.06 -13.88 64.84
C THR A 43 -14.98 -12.90 65.29
N ALA A 44 -15.32 -12.14 66.33
CA ALA A 44 -14.47 -11.17 66.99
C ALA A 44 -13.73 -11.82 68.17
N GLY A 45 -12.47 -11.41 68.37
CA GLY A 45 -11.67 -11.73 69.55
C GLY A 45 -10.40 -10.87 69.59
N ARG A 46 -10.34 -9.91 70.51
CA ARG A 46 -9.15 -9.12 70.92
C ARG A 46 -8.51 -9.81 72.14
N PRO A 47 -7.41 -9.28 72.74
CA PRO A 47 -6.13 -8.81 72.17
C PRO A 47 -4.93 -9.45 72.92
N GLY A 48 -3.73 -9.48 72.33
CA GLY A 48 -2.54 -10.02 73.02
C GLY A 48 -1.23 -9.60 72.36
N MET A 49 -0.28 -9.18 73.19
CA MET A 49 0.95 -8.45 72.89
C MET A 49 2.03 -9.21 72.08
N LYS A 50 2.84 -8.39 71.38
CA LYS A 50 4.28 -8.56 71.07
C LYS A 50 4.69 -9.74 70.17
N GLU A 51 5.10 -9.42 68.94
CA GLU A 51 6.49 -9.66 68.51
C GLU A 51 6.83 -8.86 67.26
N MET A 52 7.98 -8.19 67.33
CA MET A 52 8.53 -7.32 66.31
C MET A 52 9.38 -8.19 65.38
N MET A 53 8.83 -8.63 64.25
CA MET A 53 9.61 -9.28 63.19
C MET A 53 10.00 -8.26 62.12
N PRO A 54 11.25 -8.30 61.61
CA PRO A 54 11.71 -7.39 60.56
C PRO A 54 11.01 -7.74 59.25
N THR A 55 10.34 -6.75 58.66
CA THR A 55 9.76 -6.84 57.33
C THR A 55 10.88 -7.03 56.30
N PRO A 56 10.88 -8.11 55.49
CA PRO A 56 11.68 -8.11 54.28
C PRO A 56 11.06 -7.05 53.36
N LYS A 57 11.87 -6.05 52.97
CA LYS A 57 11.52 -5.10 51.92
C LYS A 57 11.23 -5.90 50.65
N MET A 58 9.95 -6.19 50.41
CA MET A 58 9.45 -6.65 49.13
C MET A 58 9.80 -5.55 48.12
N LYS A 59 10.82 -5.80 47.30
CA LYS A 59 11.05 -5.00 46.10
C LYS A 59 9.78 -5.15 45.28
N SER A 60 9.08 -4.05 45.06
CA SER A 60 7.99 -3.99 44.09
C SER A 60 8.58 -4.42 42.75
N ASP A 61 8.16 -5.58 42.26
CA ASP A 61 8.35 -5.98 40.86
C ASP A 61 7.53 -5.03 39.98
N ALA A 62 8.05 -3.81 39.81
CA ALA A 62 7.71 -2.94 38.70
C ALA A 62 8.48 -3.46 37.46
N SER A 63 8.12 -4.64 36.99
CA SER A 63 8.66 -5.23 35.77
C SER A 63 7.57 -5.90 34.93
N VAL A 64 6.35 -5.35 34.96
CA VAL A 64 5.29 -5.71 34.01
C VAL A 64 4.58 -4.44 33.54
N GLN A 65 5.30 -3.55 32.86
CA GLN A 65 4.70 -2.47 32.06
C GLN A 65 5.75 -1.79 31.15
N SER A 66 6.44 -2.58 30.32
CA SER A 66 7.24 -2.03 29.21
C SER A 66 7.11 -2.83 27.91
N ALA A 67 6.06 -3.65 27.79
CA ALA A 67 5.82 -4.48 26.60
C ALA A 67 4.63 -4.02 25.72
N GLN A 68 4.08 -2.81 25.95
CA GLN A 68 2.84 -2.38 25.28
C GLN A 68 2.90 -1.01 24.58
N ALA A 69 4.09 -0.49 24.28
CA ALA A 69 4.24 0.79 23.59
C ALA A 69 5.07 0.74 22.29
N SER A 70 5.30 -0.45 21.73
CA SER A 70 5.51 -0.52 20.27
C SER A 70 4.13 -0.61 19.65
N PRO A 71 3.71 0.29 18.73
CA PRO A 71 2.58 -0.04 17.87
C PRO A 71 2.88 -1.42 17.26
N ASP A 72 1.86 -2.24 17.06
CA ASP A 72 2.04 -3.52 16.37
C ASP A 72 2.59 -3.24 14.96
N ILE A 73 3.92 -3.22 14.82
CA ILE A 73 4.62 -3.05 13.54
C ILE A 73 4.17 -4.15 12.59
N SER A 74 3.90 -5.34 13.12
CA SER A 74 3.28 -6.47 12.42
C SER A 74 1.87 -6.16 11.90
N ARG A 75 1.05 -5.37 12.61
CA ARG A 75 -0.27 -4.91 12.12
C ARG A 75 -0.13 -3.89 10.99
N ILE A 76 0.77 -2.91 11.15
CA ILE A 76 1.06 -1.90 10.13
C ILE A 76 1.60 -2.56 8.85
N GLU A 77 2.48 -3.55 8.99
CA GLU A 77 3.04 -4.28 7.84
C GLU A 77 2.05 -5.29 7.23
N SER A 78 1.16 -5.89 8.03
CA SER A 78 0.25 -6.94 7.56
C SER A 78 -0.92 -6.41 6.72
N HIS A 79 -1.34 -5.17 6.91
CA HIS A 79 -2.44 -4.59 6.15
C HIS A 79 -1.87 -3.80 4.98
N PRO A 80 -2.20 -4.17 3.72
CA PRO A 80 -1.85 -3.33 2.59
C PRO A 80 -2.60 -2.01 2.77
N PHE A 81 -1.86 -0.93 3.01
CA PHE A 81 -2.44 0.40 2.95
C PHE A 81 -3.10 0.59 1.59
N GLU A 82 -4.28 1.19 1.55
CA GLU A 82 -4.89 1.56 0.29
C GLU A 82 -3.99 2.55 -0.45
N LEU A 83 -4.22 2.72 -1.75
CA LEU A 83 -3.56 3.78 -2.50
C LEU A 83 -3.84 5.10 -1.77
N LEU A 84 -2.80 5.90 -1.50
CA LEU A 84 -2.96 7.12 -0.71
C LEU A 84 -4.06 8.00 -1.32
N PRO A 85 -4.95 8.57 -0.49
CA PRO A 85 -6.08 9.34 -0.98
C PRO A 85 -5.60 10.51 -1.84
N ALA A 86 -6.39 10.86 -2.87
CA ALA A 86 -6.06 11.88 -3.86
C ALA A 86 -4.82 11.62 -4.75
N THR A 87 -4.33 10.37 -4.83
CA THR A 87 -3.30 10.01 -5.82
C THR A 87 -3.85 10.15 -7.23
N TYR A 88 -3.36 11.12 -7.98
CA TYR A 88 -3.79 11.37 -9.37
C TYR A 88 -2.94 10.59 -10.37
N VAL A 89 -3.59 9.76 -11.18
CA VAL A 89 -2.93 9.02 -12.28
C VAL A 89 -3.53 9.46 -13.61
N PRO A 90 -2.77 10.14 -14.49
CA PRO A 90 -3.31 10.69 -15.72
C PRO A 90 -3.75 9.57 -16.67
N SER A 91 -4.89 9.74 -17.32
CA SER A 91 -5.32 8.87 -18.41
C SER A 91 -4.33 8.91 -19.56
N PRO A 92 -4.01 7.78 -20.22
CA PRO A 92 -3.19 7.79 -21.41
C PRO A 92 -3.87 8.61 -22.51
N PHE A 93 -3.09 9.45 -23.20
CA PHE A 93 -3.55 10.35 -24.26
C PHE A 93 -4.37 9.71 -25.39
N PHE A 94 -4.32 8.37 -25.53
CA PHE A 94 -5.02 7.63 -26.59
C PHE A 94 -6.42 7.15 -26.20
N ARG A 95 -6.79 7.20 -24.91
CA ARG A 95 -8.15 6.91 -24.46
C ARG A 95 -8.91 8.24 -24.39
N LYS A 96 -9.16 8.82 -25.57
CA LYS A 96 -9.94 10.06 -25.72
C LYS A 96 -11.41 9.70 -25.83
N PRO A 97 -12.34 10.52 -25.33
CA PRO A 97 -13.73 10.43 -25.77
C PRO A 97 -13.81 10.78 -27.26
N ASP A 98 -14.42 9.88 -28.06
CA ASP A 98 -14.39 9.89 -29.53
C ASP A 98 -15.08 11.11 -30.19
N SER A 99 -15.66 12.03 -29.42
CA SER A 99 -16.63 13.04 -29.89
C SER A 99 -16.22 14.51 -29.72
N LEU A 100 -14.97 14.83 -29.33
CA LEU A 100 -14.61 16.19 -28.91
C LEU A 100 -13.86 17.03 -29.97
N LYS A 101 -14.36 18.26 -30.21
CA LYS A 101 -13.78 19.31 -31.08
C LYS A 101 -12.35 19.71 -30.64
N LEU A 102 -11.53 20.19 -31.57
CA LEU A 102 -10.11 20.54 -31.31
C LEU A 102 -9.90 21.54 -30.14
N LYS A 103 -10.83 22.48 -29.95
CA LYS A 103 -10.82 23.44 -28.82
C LYS A 103 -11.05 22.76 -27.46
N SER A 104 -11.91 21.75 -27.37
CA SER A 104 -12.11 21.01 -26.12
C SER A 104 -10.93 20.07 -25.82
N ILE A 105 -10.18 19.63 -26.84
CA ILE A 105 -8.92 18.87 -26.64
C ILE A 105 -7.84 19.75 -25.98
N LEU A 106 -7.63 20.97 -26.49
CA LEU A 106 -6.65 21.88 -25.89
C LEU A 106 -7.04 22.27 -24.46
N HIS A 107 -8.32 22.54 -24.23
CA HIS A 107 -8.85 22.80 -22.90
C HIS A 107 -8.62 21.60 -21.96
N TYR A 108 -8.91 20.38 -22.42
CA TYR A 108 -8.68 19.15 -21.66
C TYR A 108 -7.21 18.97 -21.28
N LEU A 109 -6.29 19.15 -22.24
CA LEU A 109 -4.85 19.07 -21.98
C LEU A 109 -4.41 20.15 -20.98
N LYS A 110 -4.90 21.38 -21.13
CA LYS A 110 -4.62 22.47 -20.18
C LYS A 110 -5.09 22.09 -18.77
N VAL A 111 -6.33 21.64 -18.61
CA VAL A 111 -6.88 21.20 -17.32
C VAL A 111 -6.05 20.06 -16.72
N GLN A 112 -5.69 19.04 -17.50
CA GLN A 112 -4.84 17.95 -17.02
C GLN A 112 -3.45 18.42 -16.59
N THR A 113 -2.82 19.33 -17.34
CA THR A 113 -1.49 19.86 -17.00
C THR A 113 -1.50 20.72 -15.74
N VAL A 114 -2.49 21.63 -15.60
CA VAL A 114 -2.66 22.46 -14.40
C VAL A 114 -2.93 21.58 -13.18
N ARG A 115 -3.85 20.62 -13.29
CA ARG A 115 -4.15 19.68 -12.21
C ARG A 115 -2.93 18.85 -11.81
N ARG A 116 -2.20 18.34 -12.80
CA ARG A 116 -0.96 17.61 -12.53
C ARG A 116 0.07 18.48 -11.82
N ALA A 117 0.23 19.74 -12.22
CA ALA A 117 1.15 20.66 -11.57
C ALA A 117 0.73 20.91 -10.12
N TRP A 118 -0.56 21.14 -9.88
CA TRP A 118 -1.12 21.33 -8.55
C TRP A 118 -0.97 20.11 -7.64
N THR A 119 -1.32 18.91 -8.11
CA THR A 119 -1.14 17.68 -7.33
C THR A 119 0.33 17.39 -7.07
N SER A 120 1.21 17.63 -8.04
CA SER A 120 2.66 17.52 -7.84
C SER A 120 3.18 18.52 -6.80
N PHE A 121 2.59 19.71 -6.73
CA PHE A 121 2.92 20.71 -5.71
C PHE A 121 2.44 20.29 -4.32
N GLN A 122 1.22 19.76 -4.19
CA GLN A 122 0.73 19.21 -2.93
C GLN A 122 1.57 18.03 -2.45
N ASP A 123 1.90 17.10 -3.36
CA ASP A 123 2.79 15.97 -3.12
C ASP A 123 4.16 16.46 -2.63
N PHE A 124 4.72 17.49 -3.27
CA PHE A 124 5.95 18.13 -2.85
C PHE A 124 5.86 18.72 -1.44
N LEU A 125 4.78 19.46 -1.12
CA LEU A 125 4.58 20.03 0.21
C LEU A 125 4.46 18.96 1.30
N LEU A 126 3.81 17.82 1.01
CA LEU A 126 3.69 16.71 1.96
C LEU A 126 5.05 16.06 2.24
N VAL A 127 5.85 15.82 1.20
CA VAL A 127 7.22 15.31 1.33
C VAL A 127 8.11 16.30 2.09
N LEU A 128 7.96 17.59 1.78
CA LEU A 128 8.70 18.68 2.42
C LEU A 128 8.35 18.78 3.92
N LYS A 129 7.06 18.71 4.26
CA LYS A 129 6.59 18.66 5.65
C LYS A 129 7.23 17.49 6.38
N SER A 130 7.16 16.28 5.83
CA SER A 130 7.77 15.08 6.44
C SER A 130 9.28 15.20 6.63
N HIS A 131 9.98 15.86 5.69
CA HIS A 131 11.42 16.13 5.81
C HIS A 131 11.75 17.10 6.95
N TYR A 132 10.99 18.18 7.10
CA TYR A 132 11.24 19.17 8.17
C TYR A 132 10.82 18.69 9.57
N THR A 133 9.81 17.81 9.65
CA THR A 133 9.38 17.19 10.92
C THR A 133 10.32 16.06 11.38
N SER A 134 11.13 15.51 10.48
CA SER A 134 12.07 14.43 10.80
C SER A 134 13.22 14.92 11.68
N PRO A 135 13.67 14.17 12.69
CA PRO A 135 14.77 14.58 13.56
C PRO A 135 16.06 14.74 12.76
N SER A 136 16.92 15.66 13.21
CA SER A 136 18.27 15.77 12.68
C SER A 136 19.07 14.51 13.01
N LYS A 137 19.92 14.05 12.09
CA LYS A 137 20.84 12.94 12.36
C LYS A 137 21.91 13.28 13.41
N ALA A 138 22.15 14.56 13.67
CA ALA A 138 23.13 15.00 14.64
C ALA A 138 22.53 14.99 16.07
N PRO A 139 23.25 14.49 17.09
CA PRO A 139 22.75 14.40 18.46
C PRO A 139 22.58 15.76 19.16
N ASN A 140 23.31 16.80 18.72
CA ASN A 140 23.16 18.18 19.19
C ASN A 140 23.34 19.16 18.01
N PRO A 141 22.33 19.34 17.15
CA PRO A 141 22.44 20.25 16.03
C PRO A 141 22.30 21.70 16.52
N GLY A 142 23.32 22.54 16.32
CA GLY A 142 23.14 24.00 16.41
C GLY A 142 22.08 24.47 15.41
N PHE A 143 21.49 25.66 15.62
CA PHE A 143 20.35 26.19 14.86
C PHE A 143 20.47 26.00 13.32
N PHE A 144 21.63 26.33 12.74
CA PHE A 144 21.87 26.16 11.29
C PHE A 144 21.89 24.70 10.83
N LYS A 145 22.44 23.77 11.63
CA LYS A 145 22.42 22.32 11.31
C LYS A 145 21.05 21.70 11.60
N ALA A 146 20.27 22.26 12.51
CA ALA A 146 18.88 21.87 12.69
C ALA A 146 18.07 22.28 11.45
N LEU A 147 18.24 23.49 10.93
CA LEU A 147 17.47 23.99 9.80
C LEU A 147 17.90 23.40 8.43
N PHE A 148 19.21 23.28 8.20
CA PHE A 148 19.78 22.91 6.88
C PHE A 148 20.62 21.62 6.88
N GLY A 149 20.79 20.98 8.04
CA GLY A 149 21.61 19.77 8.16
C GLY A 149 20.89 18.51 7.69
N GLU A 150 21.64 17.40 7.65
CA GLU A 150 21.11 16.11 7.22
C GLU A 150 19.99 15.61 8.14
N ARG A 151 18.79 15.46 7.56
CA ARG A 151 17.65 14.82 8.22
C ARG A 151 17.66 13.33 7.96
N THR A 152 17.02 12.56 8.84
CA THR A 152 16.88 11.11 8.68
C THR A 152 16.02 10.76 7.46
N PHE A 153 14.97 11.55 7.21
CA PHE A 153 14.10 11.40 6.05
C PHE A 153 14.69 12.05 4.79
N LYS A 154 14.88 11.30 3.72
CA LYS A 154 15.47 11.85 2.48
C LYS A 154 14.40 12.58 1.66
N MET A 155 14.56 13.89 1.45
CA MET A 155 13.60 14.68 0.67
C MET A 155 13.43 14.17 -0.77
N TRP A 156 14.55 13.96 -1.46
CA TRP A 156 14.58 13.49 -2.85
C TRP A 156 15.18 12.09 -2.92
N PRO A 157 14.38 11.02 -2.99
CA PRO A 157 14.92 9.70 -3.22
C PRO A 157 15.64 9.68 -4.57
N THR A 158 16.82 9.05 -4.59
CA THR A 158 17.59 8.83 -5.81
C THR A 158 16.72 8.06 -6.81
N ASP A 159 16.73 8.49 -8.07
CA ASP A 159 16.08 7.89 -9.25
C ASP A 159 15.03 6.79 -8.99
N MET A 160 13.88 7.17 -8.39
CA MET A 160 12.74 6.27 -8.14
C MET A 160 12.27 5.52 -9.39
N VAL A 161 12.49 6.11 -10.57
CA VAL A 161 12.14 5.49 -11.85
C VAL A 161 13.01 4.26 -12.12
N LYS A 162 14.31 4.28 -11.74
CA LYS A 162 15.16 3.09 -11.79
C LYS A 162 14.69 2.03 -10.81
N VAL A 163 14.48 2.41 -9.55
CA VAL A 163 13.99 1.49 -8.50
C VAL A 163 12.69 0.80 -8.93
N ALA A 164 11.73 1.56 -9.45
CA ALA A 164 10.46 1.01 -9.92
C ALA A 164 10.65 0.05 -11.12
N LYS A 165 11.56 0.34 -12.04
CA LYS A 165 11.86 -0.55 -13.18
C LYS A 165 12.49 -1.86 -12.71
N ASP A 166 13.43 -1.79 -11.78
CA ASP A 166 14.16 -2.95 -11.31
C ASP A 166 13.23 -3.87 -10.52
N LEU A 167 12.46 -3.31 -9.59
CA LEU A 167 11.42 -4.05 -8.87
C LEU A 167 10.38 -4.64 -9.82
N HIS A 168 9.94 -3.90 -10.84
CA HIS A 168 8.96 -4.37 -11.84
C HIS A 168 9.46 -5.60 -12.61
N LYS A 169 10.71 -5.56 -13.07
CA LYS A 169 11.36 -6.70 -13.72
C LYS A 169 11.46 -7.90 -12.78
N GLU A 170 11.90 -7.66 -11.55
CA GLU A 170 12.12 -8.71 -10.55
C GLU A 170 10.80 -9.38 -10.15
N MET A 171 9.73 -8.61 -10.00
CA MET A 171 8.40 -9.12 -9.71
C MET A 171 7.89 -10.03 -10.82
N TYR A 172 7.87 -9.55 -12.07
CA TYR A 172 7.37 -10.37 -13.18
C TYR A 172 8.28 -11.58 -13.48
N GLY A 173 9.60 -11.43 -13.32
CA GLY A 173 10.55 -12.53 -13.43
C GLY A 173 10.33 -13.62 -12.37
N SER A 174 10.18 -13.22 -11.11
CA SER A 174 9.88 -14.14 -9.99
C SER A 174 8.50 -14.78 -10.15
N LEU A 175 7.52 -14.02 -10.64
CA LEU A 175 6.19 -14.52 -10.95
C LEU A 175 6.24 -15.62 -12.03
N ALA A 176 7.03 -15.47 -13.08
CA ALA A 176 7.21 -16.50 -14.10
C ALA A 176 7.88 -17.76 -13.52
N LYS A 177 8.95 -17.58 -12.73
CA LYS A 177 9.74 -18.66 -12.09
C LYS A 177 9.01 -19.39 -10.95
N ARG A 178 7.88 -18.87 -10.47
CA ARG A 178 7.16 -19.35 -9.25
C ARG A 178 7.99 -19.19 -7.97
N ASP A 179 8.88 -18.18 -7.91
CA ASP A 179 9.67 -17.91 -6.72
C ASP A 179 8.88 -17.08 -5.71
N ILE A 180 8.30 -17.77 -4.73
CA ILE A 180 7.48 -17.15 -3.68
C ILE A 180 8.35 -16.37 -2.69
N SER A 181 9.61 -16.75 -2.51
CA SER A 181 10.49 -16.14 -1.51
C SER A 181 10.84 -14.71 -1.90
N THR A 182 11.29 -14.53 -3.14
CA THR A 182 11.60 -13.22 -3.72
C THR A 182 10.34 -12.34 -3.79
N ILE A 183 9.18 -12.89 -4.20
CA ILE A 183 7.91 -12.15 -4.24
C ILE A 183 7.54 -11.57 -2.86
N LYS A 184 7.74 -12.32 -1.77
CA LYS A 184 7.45 -11.83 -0.41
C LYS A 184 8.37 -10.68 0.02
N GLN A 185 9.61 -10.65 -0.46
CA GLN A 185 10.59 -9.63 -0.10
C GLN A 185 10.34 -8.31 -0.86
N ILE A 186 10.05 -8.41 -2.16
CA ILE A 186 9.92 -7.25 -3.06
C ILE A 186 8.51 -6.64 -3.07
N CYS A 187 7.46 -7.43 -2.76
CA CYS A 187 6.08 -6.95 -2.78
C CYS A 187 5.57 -6.64 -1.37
N VAL A 188 4.61 -5.72 -1.28
CA VAL A 188 3.81 -5.53 -0.06
C VAL A 188 2.98 -6.80 0.21
N PRO A 189 2.74 -7.19 1.48
CA PRO A 189 2.11 -8.47 1.82
C PRO A 189 0.76 -8.75 1.13
N GLY A 190 -0.07 -7.73 0.92
CA GLY A 190 -1.33 -7.85 0.18
C GLY A 190 -1.12 -8.32 -1.27
N LEU A 191 -0.19 -7.71 -1.99
CA LEU A 191 0.17 -8.11 -3.36
C LEU A 191 0.87 -9.47 -3.38
N ALA A 192 1.77 -9.74 -2.44
CA ALA A 192 2.46 -11.02 -2.36
C ALA A 192 1.46 -12.19 -2.20
N THR A 193 0.40 -11.99 -1.41
CA THR A 193 -0.66 -12.98 -1.19
C THR A 193 -1.46 -13.24 -2.47
N SER A 194 -1.85 -12.19 -3.21
CA SER A 194 -2.59 -12.36 -4.47
C SER A 194 -1.73 -13.01 -5.56
N LEU A 195 -0.45 -12.66 -5.66
CA LEU A 195 0.50 -13.29 -6.58
C LEU A 195 0.75 -14.76 -6.22
N ARG A 196 0.86 -15.08 -4.93
CA ARG A 196 0.97 -16.47 -4.44
C ARG A 196 -0.27 -17.29 -4.82
N ALA A 197 -1.47 -16.77 -4.59
CA ALA A 197 -2.71 -17.44 -4.98
C ALA A 197 -2.75 -17.70 -6.50
N ARG A 198 -2.29 -16.72 -7.29
CA ARG A 198 -2.19 -16.84 -8.75
C ARG A 198 -1.12 -17.83 -9.22
N ILE A 199 -0.04 -18.03 -8.47
CA ILE A 199 0.94 -19.09 -8.75
C ILE A 199 0.32 -20.47 -8.44
N ALA A 200 -0.44 -20.57 -7.34
CA ALA A 200 -1.09 -21.81 -6.93
C ALA A 200 -2.20 -22.25 -7.89
N SER A 201 -2.94 -21.30 -8.48
CA SER A 201 -4.00 -21.60 -9.45
C SER A 201 -3.51 -22.00 -10.84
N ARG A 202 -2.20 -21.97 -11.11
CA ARG A 202 -1.66 -22.36 -12.41
C ARG A 202 -1.83 -23.86 -12.65
N PRO A 203 -2.13 -24.29 -13.88
CA PRO A 203 -2.12 -25.69 -14.24
C PRO A 203 -0.79 -26.35 -13.85
N ARG A 204 -0.88 -27.56 -13.29
CA ARG A 204 0.31 -28.34 -12.95
C ARG A 204 1.08 -28.65 -14.23
N GLY A 205 2.39 -28.45 -14.19
CA GLY A 205 3.31 -28.71 -15.30
C GLY A 205 3.26 -27.72 -16.47
N GLU A 206 2.45 -26.65 -16.41
CA GLU A 206 2.61 -25.50 -17.32
C GLU A 206 3.80 -24.64 -16.86
N LYS A 207 4.75 -24.41 -17.79
CA LYS A 207 5.88 -23.50 -17.58
C LYS A 207 5.58 -22.15 -18.21
N MET A 208 5.82 -21.09 -17.46
CA MET A 208 5.62 -19.71 -17.89
C MET A 208 6.96 -18.99 -17.88
N MET A 209 7.26 -18.27 -18.95
CA MET A 209 8.47 -17.45 -19.10
C MET A 209 8.03 -16.04 -19.45
N TRP A 210 8.53 -15.07 -18.69
CA TRP A 210 8.32 -13.65 -18.95
C TRP A 210 9.62 -13.03 -19.39
N GLU A 211 9.56 -12.24 -20.45
CA GLU A 211 10.69 -11.54 -21.03
C GLU A 211 10.31 -10.07 -21.24
N LEU A 212 11.20 -9.17 -20.79
CA LEU A 212 11.13 -7.76 -21.12
C LEU A 212 11.92 -7.51 -22.40
N LEU A 213 11.23 -7.27 -23.51
CA LEU A 213 11.88 -7.00 -24.80
C LEU A 213 12.52 -5.60 -24.82
N GLY A 214 11.90 -4.64 -24.14
CA GLY A 214 12.46 -3.29 -24.03
C GLY A 214 11.53 -2.29 -23.37
N TYR A 215 12.11 -1.15 -22.98
CA TYR A 215 11.37 0.02 -22.56
C TYR A 215 11.11 0.94 -23.74
N ASN A 216 9.84 1.27 -23.96
CA ASN A 216 9.41 2.07 -25.10
C ASN A 216 9.39 3.56 -24.77
N ARG A 217 9.28 4.38 -25.82
CA ARG A 217 8.93 5.79 -25.65
C ARG A 217 7.40 5.94 -25.47
N PRO A 218 6.93 6.92 -24.68
CA PRO A 218 7.73 7.86 -23.88
C PRO A 218 8.39 7.18 -22.67
N ARG A 219 9.57 7.70 -22.29
CA ARG A 219 10.37 7.17 -21.17
C ARG A 219 9.54 7.05 -19.90
N ALA A 220 9.92 6.09 -19.05
CA ALA A 220 9.29 5.94 -17.75
C ALA A 220 9.40 7.25 -16.95
N LYS A 221 8.30 7.65 -16.32
CA LYS A 221 8.17 8.97 -15.69
C LYS A 221 7.50 8.82 -14.33
N LEU A 222 8.02 9.52 -13.34
CA LEU A 222 7.36 9.71 -12.05
C LEU A 222 6.07 10.52 -12.25
N VAL A 223 4.96 9.97 -11.79
CA VAL A 223 3.62 10.53 -11.93
C VAL A 223 3.20 11.25 -10.67
N SER A 224 3.35 10.58 -9.52
CA SER A 224 3.01 11.10 -8.20
C SER A 224 4.03 10.57 -7.20
N HIS A 225 4.32 11.35 -6.16
CA HIS A 225 5.21 10.99 -5.07
C HIS A 225 4.72 11.63 -3.79
N ARG A 226 4.04 10.83 -2.98
CA ARG A 226 3.29 11.31 -1.83
C ARG A 226 3.84 10.69 -0.55
N ALA A 227 3.88 11.50 0.51
CA ALA A 227 4.20 11.05 1.85
C ALA A 227 2.98 11.23 2.76
N PHE A 228 2.73 10.25 3.62
CA PHE A 228 1.68 10.28 4.63
C PHE A 228 2.27 9.86 5.97
N THR A 229 2.15 10.72 6.97
CA THR A 229 2.57 10.37 8.34
C THR A 229 1.40 9.66 9.01
N LEU A 230 1.64 8.45 9.50
CA LEU A 230 0.60 7.68 10.17
C LEU A 230 0.41 8.19 11.61
N PRO A 231 -0.83 8.20 12.14
CA PRO A 231 -1.04 8.40 13.56
C PRO A 231 -0.45 7.18 14.29
N GLY A 232 0.50 7.42 15.20
CA GLY A 232 1.28 6.37 15.85
C GLY A 232 2.49 6.96 16.57
N PRO A 233 3.48 6.15 16.96
CA PRO A 233 4.72 6.68 17.50
C PRO A 233 5.45 7.49 16.43
N ASP A 234 6.21 8.47 16.91
CA ASP A 234 6.95 9.40 16.08
C ASP A 234 7.81 8.68 15.04
N GLY A 235 7.79 9.22 13.82
CA GLY A 235 8.58 8.68 12.71
C GLY A 235 7.97 7.49 11.98
N THR A 236 6.69 7.19 12.22
CA THR A 236 5.93 6.26 11.38
C THR A 236 5.36 7.00 10.16
N ALA A 237 5.88 6.71 8.97
CA ALA A 237 5.41 7.34 7.74
C ALA A 237 5.41 6.36 6.56
N ILE A 238 4.52 6.60 5.62
CA ILE A 238 4.43 5.87 4.35
C ILE A 238 4.77 6.84 3.24
N ARG A 239 5.60 6.39 2.30
CA ARG A 239 5.80 7.06 1.02
C ARG A 239 5.27 6.16 -0.08
N GLN A 240 4.53 6.74 -1.01
CA GLN A 240 4.12 6.07 -2.23
C GLN A 240 4.59 6.87 -3.43
N ALA A 241 5.13 6.17 -4.42
CA ALA A 241 5.52 6.77 -5.69
C ALA A 241 4.89 5.96 -6.83
N VAL A 242 4.20 6.67 -7.73
CA VAL A 242 3.60 6.08 -8.92
C VAL A 242 4.48 6.40 -10.12
N VAL A 243 4.94 5.36 -10.82
CA VAL A 243 5.78 5.49 -12.01
C VAL A 243 5.04 4.91 -13.20
N ARG A 244 4.91 5.72 -14.25
CA ARG A 244 4.41 5.25 -15.55
C ARG A 244 5.54 4.52 -16.27
N ILE A 245 5.31 3.27 -16.65
CA ILE A 245 6.25 2.44 -17.42
C ILE A 245 5.59 2.07 -18.76
N ALA A 246 6.23 2.43 -19.87
CA ALA A 246 5.87 1.93 -21.20
C ALA A 246 6.90 0.87 -21.62
N SER A 247 6.44 -0.34 -21.91
CA SER A 247 7.33 -1.47 -22.22
C SER A 247 6.72 -2.42 -23.24
N THR A 248 7.57 -3.15 -23.96
CA THR A 248 7.15 -4.30 -24.76
C THR A 248 7.53 -5.55 -23.97
N GLN A 249 6.52 -6.35 -23.65
CA GLN A 249 6.68 -7.55 -22.83
C GLN A 249 6.25 -8.77 -23.63
N ARG A 250 6.90 -9.90 -23.37
CA ARG A 250 6.58 -11.18 -24.00
C ARG A 250 6.31 -12.21 -22.90
N LEU A 251 5.17 -12.89 -23.02
CA LEU A 251 4.80 -13.97 -22.12
C LEU A 251 4.65 -15.26 -22.90
N THR A 252 5.52 -16.21 -22.61
CA THR A 252 5.59 -17.51 -23.27
C THR A 252 5.14 -18.60 -22.28
N ARG A 253 4.19 -19.43 -22.70
CA ARG A 253 3.62 -20.54 -21.94
C ARG A 253 3.88 -21.83 -22.69
N LYS A 254 4.33 -22.83 -21.95
CA LYS A 254 4.61 -24.17 -22.44
C LYS A 254 3.79 -25.18 -21.66
N ASN A 255 3.17 -26.11 -22.38
CA ASN A 255 2.46 -27.24 -21.81
C ASN A 255 3.42 -28.23 -21.11
N LYS A 256 2.84 -29.26 -20.48
CA LYS A 256 3.60 -30.35 -19.84
C LYS A 256 4.56 -31.04 -20.80
N GLU A 257 4.14 -31.21 -22.05
CA GLU A 257 4.93 -31.79 -23.15
C GLU A 257 5.99 -30.82 -23.71
N GLY A 258 6.11 -29.61 -23.16
CA GLY A 258 7.07 -28.60 -23.61
C GLY A 258 6.65 -27.82 -24.86
N GLN A 259 5.52 -28.18 -25.47
CA GLN A 259 4.95 -27.49 -26.62
C GLN A 259 4.46 -26.07 -26.25
N PHE A 260 4.61 -25.13 -27.16
CA PHE A 260 4.11 -23.77 -26.99
C PHE A 260 2.59 -23.74 -27.09
N ILE A 261 1.95 -23.06 -26.14
CA ILE A 261 0.50 -22.84 -26.20
C ILE A 261 0.19 -21.80 -27.28
N GLU A 262 -0.81 -22.07 -28.12
CA GLU A 262 -1.23 -21.13 -29.18
C GLU A 262 -1.59 -19.75 -28.61
N GLY A 263 -1.18 -18.70 -29.32
CA GLY A 263 -1.33 -17.32 -28.88
C GLY A 263 -0.32 -16.87 -27.81
N SER A 264 0.58 -17.74 -27.36
CA SER A 264 1.66 -17.40 -26.44
C SER A 264 2.92 -16.92 -27.16
N GLY A 265 3.73 -16.10 -26.49
CA GLY A 265 5.01 -15.63 -27.01
C GLY A 265 4.93 -14.46 -28.00
N LYS A 266 3.76 -13.83 -28.20
CA LYS A 266 3.68 -12.55 -28.92
C LYS A 266 4.12 -11.41 -28.00
N GLY A 267 4.96 -10.52 -28.51
CA GLY A 267 5.31 -9.28 -27.82
C GLY A 267 4.11 -8.33 -27.80
N ALA A 268 3.75 -7.83 -26.62
CA ALA A 268 2.67 -6.88 -26.42
C ALA A 268 3.22 -5.56 -25.90
N TYR A 269 2.78 -4.46 -26.50
CA TYR A 269 3.02 -3.12 -25.99
C TYR A 269 2.09 -2.87 -24.81
N LEU A 270 2.66 -2.49 -23.66
CA LEU A 270 1.93 -2.28 -22.42
C LEU A 270 2.38 -0.99 -21.73
N VAL A 271 1.40 -0.21 -21.26
CA VAL A 271 1.62 0.96 -20.40
C VAL A 271 1.01 0.66 -19.04
N GLU A 272 1.87 0.56 -18.03
CA GLU A 272 1.48 0.28 -16.65
C GLU A 272 1.83 1.46 -15.76
N TYR A 273 0.99 1.74 -14.76
CA TYR A 273 1.33 2.64 -13.67
C TYR A 273 1.68 1.80 -12.45
N VAL A 274 2.97 1.69 -12.17
CA VAL A 274 3.48 0.89 -11.07
C VAL A 274 3.58 1.78 -9.83
N CYS A 275 2.91 1.39 -8.75
CA CYS A 275 3.03 2.03 -7.45
C CYS A 275 4.06 1.26 -6.61
N ILE A 276 5.07 1.98 -6.16
CA ILE A 276 6.04 1.51 -5.16
C ILE A 276 5.78 2.22 -3.84
N GLN A 277 6.00 1.51 -2.74
CA GLN A 277 5.77 1.99 -1.39
C GLN A 277 7.02 1.79 -0.53
N GLN A 278 7.28 2.76 0.34
CA GLN A 278 8.30 2.72 1.36
C GLN A 278 7.65 2.97 2.72
N LEU A 279 7.94 2.12 3.70
CA LEU A 279 7.54 2.34 5.09
C LEU A 279 8.73 2.95 5.84
N SER A 280 8.45 3.90 6.72
CA SER A 280 9.41 4.44 7.68
C SER A 280 8.91 4.13 9.09
N LEU A 281 9.77 3.59 9.95
CA LEU A 281 9.46 3.27 11.34
C LEU A 281 10.52 3.94 12.22
N GLY A 282 10.12 4.78 13.17
CA GLY A 282 11.08 5.53 14.00
C GLY A 282 12.03 6.40 13.16
N TRP A 283 11.56 6.92 12.02
CA TRP A 283 12.35 7.66 11.04
C TRP A 283 13.42 6.85 10.28
N GLU A 284 13.45 5.52 10.47
CA GLU A 284 14.26 4.63 9.65
C GLU A 284 13.50 4.20 8.40
N GLU A 285 14.03 4.56 7.24
CA GLU A 285 13.46 4.21 5.94
C GLU A 285 13.71 2.72 5.61
N ARG A 286 12.64 1.95 5.43
CA ARG A 286 12.69 0.56 4.93
C ARG A 286 12.95 0.53 3.42
N PRO A 287 13.32 -0.62 2.83
CA PRO A 287 13.46 -0.73 1.38
C PRO A 287 12.13 -0.49 0.65
N TRP A 288 12.22 0.04 -0.58
CA TRP A 288 11.08 0.17 -1.48
C TRP A 288 10.54 -1.20 -1.87
N ARG A 289 9.22 -1.35 -1.84
CA ARG A 289 8.49 -2.54 -2.28
C ARG A 289 7.43 -2.18 -3.29
N ILE A 290 7.04 -3.13 -4.15
CA ILE A 290 5.92 -2.95 -5.05
C ILE A 290 4.62 -3.07 -4.25
N TRP A 291 3.82 -2.02 -4.31
CA TRP A 291 2.47 -2.04 -3.80
C TRP A 291 1.51 -2.70 -4.80
N GLY A 292 1.62 -2.34 -6.07
CA GLY A 292 0.80 -2.88 -7.14
C GLY A 292 0.77 -2.02 -8.39
N THR A 293 -0.14 -2.33 -9.29
CA THR A 293 -0.44 -1.53 -10.49
C THR A 293 -1.70 -0.71 -10.26
N VAL A 294 -1.68 0.55 -10.68
CA VAL A 294 -2.79 1.50 -10.54
C VAL A 294 -3.44 1.74 -11.89
N GLN A 295 -4.77 1.82 -11.90
CA GLN A 295 -5.49 2.19 -13.11
C GLN A 295 -5.47 3.72 -13.29
N PRO A 296 -5.43 4.21 -14.54
CA PRO A 296 -5.59 5.64 -14.77
C PRO A 296 -6.93 6.11 -14.21
N THR A 297 -6.95 7.29 -13.59
CA THR A 297 -8.17 7.89 -13.07
C THR A 297 -9.10 8.20 -14.25
N SER A 298 -10.30 7.61 -14.26
CA SER A 298 -11.31 7.87 -15.29
C SER A 298 -11.97 9.24 -15.06
N GLU A 299 -12.53 9.82 -16.12
CA GLU A 299 -13.22 11.11 -16.05
C GLU A 299 -14.44 11.06 -15.11
N GLU A 300 -15.17 9.95 -15.12
CA GLU A 300 -16.30 9.72 -14.21
C GLU A 300 -15.88 9.76 -12.73
N VAL A 301 -14.74 9.15 -12.39
CA VAL A 301 -14.19 9.21 -11.03
C VAL A 301 -13.78 10.63 -10.66
N MET A 302 -13.26 11.39 -11.63
CA MET A 302 -12.91 12.81 -11.41
C MET A 302 -14.15 13.67 -11.15
N ASP A 303 -15.26 13.42 -11.85
CA ASP A 303 -16.51 14.17 -11.64
C ASP A 303 -17.19 13.78 -10.32
N LEU A 304 -17.11 12.51 -9.93
CA LEU A 304 -17.52 12.06 -8.60
C LEU A 304 -16.70 12.73 -7.48
N MET A 305 -15.38 12.83 -7.64
CA MET A 305 -14.51 13.50 -6.66
C MET A 305 -14.85 14.99 -6.49
N LYS A 306 -15.19 15.70 -7.58
CA LYS A 306 -15.69 17.09 -7.48
C LYS A 306 -17.01 17.16 -6.72
N THR A 307 -17.94 16.25 -7.04
CA THR A 307 -19.29 16.27 -6.45
C THR A 307 -19.27 15.91 -4.97
N SER A 308 -18.31 15.07 -4.55
CA SER A 308 -18.13 14.66 -3.15
C SER A 308 -17.51 15.73 -2.24
N GLY A 309 -17.08 16.89 -2.79
CA GLY A 309 -16.43 17.95 -2.02
C GLY A 309 -15.03 17.61 -1.51
N GLU A 310 -14.51 16.40 -1.77
CA GLU A 310 -13.14 15.99 -1.45
C GLU A 310 -12.09 16.77 -2.28
N MET A 311 -12.51 17.26 -3.45
CA MET A 311 -11.83 18.32 -4.19
C MET A 311 -12.65 19.59 -4.06
N GLY A 312 -12.17 20.57 -3.28
CA GLY A 312 -12.76 21.90 -3.26
C GLY A 312 -12.92 22.48 -4.66
N ASP A 313 -13.95 23.31 -4.84
CA ASP A 313 -14.35 23.90 -6.11
C ASP A 313 -13.19 24.62 -6.81
N TRP A 314 -12.61 23.98 -7.83
CA TRP A 314 -11.62 24.59 -8.71
C TRP A 314 -11.95 24.26 -10.17
N VAL A 315 -12.85 25.06 -10.73
CA VAL A 315 -12.92 25.46 -12.14
C VAL A 315 -12.87 26.99 -12.18
#